data_AF-A0A7K4SDD0-F1
#
_entry.id   AF-A0A7K4SDD0-F1
#
_cell.length_a   1.000
_cell.length_b   1.000
_cell.length_c   1.000
_cell.angle_alpha   90.00
_cell.angle_beta   90.00
_cell.angle_gamma   90.00
#
_symmetry.space_group_name_H-M   'P 1'
#
loop_
_entity.id
_entity.type
_entity.pdbx_description
1 polymer ?
#
loop_
_entity_poly.entity_id
_entity_poly.type
_entity_poly.pdbx_seq_one_letter_code
_entity_poly.pdbx_strand_id
1 'polypeptide(L)'
;QLAGINKKFARTIGISVDPRRRNKSTESLQANVQRLKEYRSKLILFPRKPAMPKKGDSSVSARLLETLHGVFKREKARVISEDEKKFKAFVSLRMARANARLFGIRAKRAKEAAEQDVEKKK
;
A
#
# COMPACT_ATOMS: atom_id res chain seq x y z
N GLN A 1 3.42 -15.70 -5.75
CA GLN A 1 3.05 -15.21 -7.10
C GLN A 1 3.71 -13.88 -7.48
N LEU A 2 3.94 -12.89 -6.60
CA LEU A 2 4.81 -11.73 -6.93
C LEU A 2 6.23 -11.78 -6.33
N ALA A 3 6.40 -12.34 -5.13
CA ALA A 3 7.71 -12.56 -4.52
C ALA A 3 8.36 -13.91 -4.89
N GLY A 4 7.74 -14.71 -5.76
CA GLY A 4 8.27 -16.03 -6.16
C GLY A 4 8.32 -17.10 -5.05
N ILE A 5 7.59 -16.94 -3.95
CA ILE A 5 7.55 -17.90 -2.82
C ILE A 5 6.22 -18.67 -2.83
N ASN A 6 6.28 -20.00 -2.71
CA ASN A 6 5.10 -20.85 -2.56
C ASN A 6 4.54 -20.75 -1.14
N LYS A 7 3.22 -20.67 -0.97
CA LYS A 7 2.53 -20.56 0.33
C LYS A 7 2.87 -21.67 1.32
N LYS A 8 3.09 -22.91 0.84
CA LYS A 8 3.46 -24.04 1.72
C LYS A 8 4.90 -23.92 2.20
N PHE A 9 5.81 -23.57 1.29
CA PHE A 9 7.22 -23.36 1.60
C PHE A 9 7.45 -22.11 2.47
N ALA A 10 6.67 -21.04 2.27
CA ALA A 10 6.71 -19.84 3.12
C ALA A 10 6.58 -20.18 4.61
N ARG A 11 5.65 -21.07 4.96
CA ARG A 11 5.43 -21.49 6.36
C ARG A 11 6.61 -22.27 6.95
N THR A 12 7.34 -23.04 6.14
CA THR A 12 8.51 -23.80 6.62
C THR A 12 9.72 -22.92 6.90
N ILE A 13 9.81 -21.76 6.23
CA ILE A 13 10.89 -20.77 6.43
C ILE A 13 10.48 -19.63 7.38
N GLY A 14 9.42 -19.82 8.19
CA GLY A 14 9.02 -18.84 9.21
C GLY A 14 8.23 -17.62 8.70
N ILE A 15 7.68 -17.67 7.48
CA ILE A 15 6.81 -16.59 6.95
C ILE A 15 5.35 -16.95 7.21
N SER A 16 4.66 -16.11 7.98
CA SER A 16 3.21 -16.22 8.23
C SER A 16 2.39 -15.91 6.97
N VAL A 17 1.44 -16.79 6.63
CA VAL A 17 0.60 -16.67 5.43
C VAL A 17 -0.89 -16.73 5.80
N ASP A 18 -1.60 -15.61 5.62
CA ASP A 18 -3.05 -15.51 5.74
C ASP A 18 -3.72 -15.42 4.34
N PRO A 19 -4.48 -16.45 3.89
CA PRO A 19 -5.16 -16.43 2.60
C PRO A 19 -6.39 -15.51 2.55
N ARG A 20 -6.91 -15.03 3.70
CA ARG A 20 -8.10 -14.17 3.76
C ARG A 20 -7.79 -12.72 3.44
N ARG A 21 -6.52 -12.30 3.58
CA ARG A 21 -6.08 -10.92 3.37
C ARG A 21 -6.10 -10.57 1.88
N ARG A 22 -6.74 -9.45 1.52
CA ARG A 22 -6.75 -8.88 0.17
C ARG A 22 -6.05 -7.52 0.14
N ASN A 23 -5.29 -7.25 -0.92
CA ASN A 23 -4.64 -5.96 -1.12
C ASN A 23 -5.53 -5.07 -2.00
N LYS A 24 -5.79 -3.84 -1.55
CA LYS A 24 -6.53 -2.82 -2.31
C LYS A 24 -5.61 -1.80 -2.98
N SER A 25 -4.40 -1.60 -2.44
CA SER A 25 -3.40 -0.66 -2.96
C SER A 25 -2.18 -1.39 -3.53
N THR A 26 -1.65 -0.84 -4.62
CA THR A 26 -0.43 -1.33 -5.29
C THR A 26 0.82 -1.02 -4.47
N GLU A 27 0.86 0.15 -3.81
CA GLU A 27 1.97 0.59 -2.97
C GLU A 27 2.27 -0.40 -1.84
N SER A 28 1.22 -0.81 -1.11
CA SER A 28 1.36 -1.78 -0.01
C SER A 28 1.78 -3.16 -0.51
N LEU A 29 1.30 -3.56 -1.69
CA LEU A 29 1.70 -4.81 -2.32
C LEU A 29 3.19 -4.80 -2.69
N GLN A 30 3.67 -3.73 -3.33
CA GLN A 30 5.08 -3.57 -3.71
C GLN A 30 6.01 -3.54 -2.49
N ALA A 31 5.67 -2.76 -1.46
CA ALA A 31 6.45 -2.69 -0.22
C ALA A 31 6.57 -4.07 0.45
N ASN A 32 5.47 -4.85 0.48
CA ASN A 32 5.49 -6.20 1.03
C ASN A 32 6.29 -7.19 0.17
N VAL A 33 6.23 -7.08 -1.16
CA VAL A 33 7.04 -7.92 -2.05
C VAL A 33 8.53 -7.64 -1.84
N GLN A 34 8.90 -6.36 -1.72
CA GLN A 34 10.27 -5.94 -1.45
C GLN A 34 10.75 -6.48 -0.09
N ARG A 35 9.93 -6.34 0.97
CA ARG A 35 10.19 -6.92 2.29
C ARG A 35 10.44 -8.43 2.24
N LEU A 36 9.64 -9.17 1.46
CA LEU A 36 9.80 -10.62 1.33
C LEU A 36 11.09 -11.01 0.58
N LYS A 37 11.50 -10.22 -0.41
CA LYS A 37 12.78 -10.40 -1.11
C LYS A 37 13.96 -10.14 -0.17
N GLU A 38 13.90 -9.06 0.61
CA GLU A 38 14.91 -8.72 1.62
C GLU A 38 14.98 -9.77 2.73
N TYR A 39 13.84 -10.27 3.20
CA TYR A 39 13.80 -11.38 4.16
C TYR A 39 14.49 -12.62 3.57
N ARG A 40 14.19 -12.96 2.32
CA ARG A 40 14.78 -14.12 1.64
C ARG A 40 16.29 -13.98 1.42
N SER A 41 16.80 -12.77 1.15
CA SER A 41 18.24 -12.55 1.02
C SER A 41 18.98 -12.59 2.36
N LYS A 42 18.30 -12.25 3.46
CA LYS A 42 18.83 -12.33 4.84
C LYS A 42 18.63 -13.70 5.49
N LEU A 43 17.77 -14.55 4.94
CA LEU A 43 17.45 -15.86 5.50
C LEU A 43 18.64 -16.82 5.33
N ILE A 44 19.13 -17.33 6.46
CA ILE A 44 20.12 -18.40 6.52
C ILE A 44 19.35 -19.71 6.72
N LEU A 45 19.35 -20.59 5.71
CA LEU A 45 18.66 -21.88 5.76
C LEU A 45 19.68 -23.01 5.96
N PHE A 46 19.59 -23.72 7.07
CA PHE A 46 20.49 -24.84 7.34
C PHE A 46 20.07 -26.13 6.64
N PRO A 47 21.04 -26.96 6.21
CA PRO A 47 20.74 -28.25 5.62
C PRO A 47 20.07 -29.16 6.64
N ARG A 48 19.01 -29.87 6.22
CA ARG A 48 18.32 -30.85 7.09
C ARG A 48 19.21 -32.03 7.45
N LYS A 49 20.15 -32.38 6.58
CA LYS A 49 21.21 -33.38 6.82
C LYS A 49 22.56 -32.70 6.57
N PRO A 50 23.45 -32.57 7.57
CA PRO A 50 24.69 -31.82 7.42
C PRO A 50 25.64 -32.44 6.37
N ALA A 51 25.62 -33.76 6.21
CA ALA A 51 26.42 -34.48 5.23
C ALA A 51 25.90 -34.37 3.77
N MET A 52 24.67 -33.89 3.56
CA MET A 52 24.05 -33.77 2.23
C MET A 52 23.37 -32.41 2.07
N PRO A 53 24.15 -31.33 1.92
CA PRO A 53 23.59 -30.00 1.68
C PRO A 53 22.88 -29.96 0.31
N LYS A 54 21.72 -29.30 0.28
CA LYS A 54 20.92 -29.08 -0.93
C LYS A 54 21.10 -27.64 -1.42
N LYS A 55 20.66 -27.42 -2.67
CA LYS A 55 20.67 -26.09 -3.29
C LYS A 55 19.85 -25.10 -2.45
N GLY A 56 20.51 -24.09 -1.91
CA GLY A 56 19.89 -23.06 -1.07
C GLY A 56 20.21 -23.18 0.42
N ASP A 57 20.96 -24.21 0.83
CA ASP A 57 21.47 -24.33 2.19
C ASP A 57 22.74 -23.47 2.37
N SER A 58 22.86 -22.81 3.51
CA SER A 58 23.98 -21.93 3.86
C SER A 58 25.02 -22.65 4.74
N SER A 59 26.31 -22.43 4.47
CA SER A 59 27.41 -22.80 5.38
C SER A 59 27.47 -21.82 6.55
N VAL A 60 27.77 -22.33 7.75
CA VAL A 60 27.67 -21.63 9.03
C VAL A 60 28.44 -20.30 9.03
N SER A 61 27.74 -19.19 8.86
CA SER A 61 28.28 -17.85 9.15
C SER A 61 27.21 -17.04 9.85
N ALA A 62 27.40 -16.80 11.14
CA ALA A 62 26.52 -15.94 11.93
C ALA A 62 26.84 -14.47 11.66
N ARG A 63 25.83 -13.65 11.33
CA ARG A 63 25.82 -12.26 11.82
C ARG A 63 24.45 -11.59 11.87
N LEU A 64 24.34 -10.80 12.94
CA LEU A 64 23.33 -9.87 13.44
C LEU A 64 21.97 -9.76 12.73
N LEU A 65 20.93 -9.94 13.54
CA LEU A 65 19.55 -9.58 13.23
C LEU A 65 19.36 -8.08 13.53
N GLU A 66 19.41 -7.23 12.51
CA GLU A 66 18.97 -5.85 12.65
C GLU A 66 17.44 -5.77 12.55
N THR A 67 16.83 -5.14 13.55
CA THR A 67 15.39 -4.81 13.56
C THR A 67 15.09 -3.73 12.52
N LEU A 68 14.12 -4.00 11.64
CA LEU A 68 13.61 -3.03 10.68
C LEU A 68 12.75 -1.98 11.41
N HIS A 69 13.31 -0.80 11.66
CA HIS A 69 12.57 0.35 12.17
C HIS A 69 11.76 1.02 11.05
N GLY A 70 10.56 1.54 11.37
CA GLY A 70 9.78 2.32 10.41
C GLY A 70 10.51 3.62 10.03
N VAL A 71 10.84 3.79 8.75
CA VAL A 71 11.52 4.98 8.26
C VAL A 71 10.49 6.04 7.89
N PHE A 72 10.51 7.16 8.61
CA PHE A 72 9.75 8.35 8.22
C PHE A 72 10.62 9.21 7.29
N LYS A 73 10.09 9.55 6.12
CA LYS A 73 10.75 10.51 5.22
C LYS A 73 10.59 11.92 5.81
N ARG A 74 11.69 12.53 6.23
CA ARG A 74 11.71 13.94 6.66
C ARG A 74 11.87 14.82 5.43
N GLU A 75 10.89 15.68 5.18
CA GLU A 75 11.00 16.69 4.12
C GLU A 75 11.95 17.82 4.55
N LYS A 76 12.70 18.36 3.59
CA LYS A 76 13.55 19.54 3.82
C LYS A 76 12.69 20.80 3.77
N ALA A 77 13.11 21.83 4.50
CA ALA A 77 12.49 23.15 4.41
C ALA A 77 12.58 23.68 2.97
N ARG A 78 11.46 24.18 2.45
CA ARG A 78 11.33 24.75 1.10
C ARG A 78 10.71 26.14 1.19
N VAL A 79 11.03 26.99 0.23
CA VAL A 79 10.40 28.32 0.10
C VAL A 79 8.94 28.11 -0.32
N ILE A 80 8.03 28.78 0.40
CA ILE A 80 6.58 28.68 0.17
C ILE A 80 6.23 29.34 -1.16
N SER A 81 5.54 28.62 -2.04
CA SER A 81 5.07 29.14 -3.33
C SER A 81 3.93 30.16 -3.16
N GLU A 82 3.70 31.02 -4.16
CA GLU A 82 2.58 31.96 -4.09
C GLU A 82 1.21 31.27 -4.05
N ASP A 83 1.08 30.12 -4.73
CA ASP A 83 -0.16 29.36 -4.79
C ASP A 83 -0.50 28.73 -3.43
N GLU A 84 0.51 28.24 -2.71
CA GLU A 84 0.35 27.75 -1.33
C GLU A 84 -0.10 28.86 -0.37
N LYS A 85 0.38 30.10 -0.56
CA LYS A 85 -0.07 31.25 0.24
C LYS A 85 -1.51 31.66 -0.07
N LYS A 86 -1.92 31.57 -1.33
CA LYS A 86 -3.28 31.91 -1.78
C LYS A 86 -4.29 30.80 -1.44
N PHE A 87 -3.83 29.57 -1.15
CA PHE A 87 -4.69 28.44 -0.83
C PHE A 87 -5.43 28.61 0.51
N LYS A 88 -6.76 28.67 0.44
CA LYS A 88 -7.65 28.79 1.61
C LYS A 88 -8.02 27.41 2.17
N ALA A 89 -7.14 26.82 2.98
CA ALA A 89 -7.31 25.46 3.54
C ALA A 89 -8.62 25.27 4.34
N PHE A 90 -9.01 26.25 5.17
CA PHE A 90 -10.25 26.14 5.96
C PHE A 90 -11.50 26.10 5.06
N VAL A 91 -11.53 26.95 4.04
CA VAL A 91 -12.67 27.06 3.12
C VAL A 91 -12.75 25.81 2.24
N SER A 92 -11.62 25.30 1.74
CA SER A 92 -11.60 24.08 0.91
C SER A 92 -12.12 22.86 1.67
N LEU A 93 -11.74 22.68 2.95
CA LEU A 93 -12.28 21.62 3.80
C LEU A 93 -13.78 21.74 4.02
N ARG A 94 -14.30 22.96 4.27
CA ARG A 94 -15.74 23.21 4.42
C ARG A 94 -16.51 22.90 3.14
N MET A 95 -15.98 23.32 1.99
CA MET A 95 -16.59 23.05 0.67
C MET A 95 -16.57 21.56 0.33
N ALA A 96 -15.47 20.85 0.60
CA ALA A 96 -15.39 19.40 0.38
C ALA A 96 -16.44 18.64 1.20
N ARG A 97 -16.64 19.01 2.47
CA ARG A 97 -17.71 18.45 3.33
C ARG A 97 -19.10 18.75 2.77
N ALA A 98 -19.35 19.98 2.34
CA ALA A 98 -20.64 20.38 1.77
C ALA A 98 -20.92 19.63 0.46
N ASN A 99 -19.91 19.48 -0.41
CA ASN A 99 -20.03 18.76 -1.67
C ASN A 99 -20.31 17.27 -1.45
N ALA A 100 -19.59 16.61 -0.53
CA ALA A 100 -19.86 15.22 -0.16
C ALA A 100 -21.27 15.02 0.39
N ARG A 101 -21.74 15.92 1.26
CA ARG A 101 -23.09 15.87 1.84
C ARG A 101 -24.19 16.10 0.82
N LEU A 102 -24.01 17.07 -0.08
CA LEU A 102 -25.03 17.51 -1.03
C LEU A 102 -24.96 16.81 -2.39
N PHE A 103 -24.01 15.90 -2.60
CA PHE A 103 -23.80 15.22 -3.88
C PHE A 103 -25.09 14.57 -4.41
N GLY A 104 -25.74 13.74 -3.60
CA GLY A 104 -26.97 13.03 -4.02
C GLY A 104 -28.12 13.98 -4.34
N ILE A 105 -28.35 15.01 -3.50
CA ILE A 105 -29.42 15.99 -3.70
C ILE A 105 -29.18 16.81 -4.97
N ARG A 106 -27.95 17.24 -5.20
CA ARG A 106 -27.58 17.98 -6.42
C ARG A 106 -27.72 17.11 -7.66
N ALA A 107 -27.29 15.85 -7.60
CA ALA A 107 -27.47 14.91 -8.70
C ALA A 107 -28.96 14.65 -9.00
N LYS A 108 -29.81 14.51 -7.97
CA LYS A 108 -31.25 14.34 -8.13
C LYS A 108 -31.89 15.57 -8.78
N ARG A 109 -31.63 16.77 -8.25
CA ARG A 109 -32.17 18.03 -8.81
C ARG A 109 -31.71 18.28 -10.25
N ALA A 110 -30.46 17.94 -10.57
CA ALA A 110 -29.95 18.05 -11.93
C ALA A 110 -30.67 17.10 -12.90
N LYS A 111 -31.03 15.89 -12.46
CA LYS A 111 -31.85 14.96 -13.26
C LYS A 111 -33.27 15.46 -13.44
N GLU A 112 -33.94 15.87 -12.37
CA GLU A 112 -35.31 16.41 -12.43
C GLU A 112 -35.40 17.65 -13.33
N ALA A 113 -34.42 18.56 -13.23
CA ALA A 113 -34.36 19.74 -14.11
C ALA A 113 -34.16 19.34 -15.58
N ALA A 114 -33.28 18.37 -15.86
CA ALA A 114 -33.09 17.87 -17.22
C ALA A 114 -34.35 17.18 -17.78
N GLU A 115 -35.07 16.42 -16.96
CA GLU A 115 -36.35 15.79 -17.33
C GLU A 115 -37.43 16.84 -17.64
N GLN A 116 -37.55 17.88 -16.81
CA GLN A 116 -38.47 19.01 -17.06
C GLN A 116 -38.11 19.79 -18.32
N ASP A 117 -36.82 20.00 -18.59
CA ASP A 117 -36.36 20.68 -19.81
C ASP A 117 -36.62 19.83 -21.07
N VAL A 118 -36.61 18.51 -20.95
CA VAL A 118 -37.01 17.59 -22.03
C VAL A 118 -38.52 17.64 -22.24
N GLU A 119 -39.31 17.67 -21.18
CA GLU A 119 -40.76 17.74 -21.25
C GLU A 119 -41.24 19.08 -21.84
N LYS A 120 -40.60 20.20 -21.50
CA LYS A 120 -40.86 21.52 -22.09
C LYS A 120 -40.49 21.64 -23.57
N LYS A 121 -39.62 20.76 -24.07
CA LYS A 121 -39.20 20.73 -25.48
C LYS A 121 -40.03 19.77 -26.33
N LYS A 122 -40.86 18.93 -25.70
CA LYS A 122 -41.90 18.16 -26.37
C LYS A 122 -43.14 19.03 -26.55
#